data_AF-A0AAE5XIK5-F1
#
_entry.id   AF-A0AAE5XIK5-F1
#
_cell.length_a   1.000
_cell.length_b   1.000
_cell.length_c   1.000
_cell.angle_alpha   90.00
_cell.angle_beta   90.00
_cell.angle_gamma   90.00
#
_symmetry.space_group_name_H-M   'P 1'
#
loop_
_entity.id
_entity.type
_entity.pdbx_description
1 polymer ?
#
loop_
_entity_poly.entity_id
_entity_poly.type
_entity_poly.pdbx_seq_one_letter_code
_entity_poly.pdbx_strand_id
1 'polypeptide(L)'
;MFERSGVNWNGYISGSCPVLGCGIVDNYPWYFRARGDSWSMEIAEDQSIDCECLPLVGPYPGWLIEDSWGKWPEAGYMEAAVAWELIERVFEQFRNNELPYIVGDQTD
;
A
#
# COMPACT_ATOMS: atom_id res chain seq x y z
N MET A 1 7.11 2.02 15.02
CA MET A 1 7.49 2.31 13.62
C MET A 1 8.55 1.30 13.24
N PHE A 2 8.32 0.55 12.17
CA PHE A 2 9.23 -0.46 11.66
C PHE A 2 9.60 -0.05 10.24
N GLU A 3 10.83 0.38 10.05
CA GLU A 3 11.36 0.83 8.76
C GLU A 3 12.00 -0.35 8.03
N ARG A 4 11.80 -0.42 6.72
CA ARG A 4 12.52 -1.34 5.83
C ARG A 4 12.88 -0.67 4.53
N SER A 5 13.95 -1.16 3.93
CA SER A 5 14.40 -0.76 2.61
C SER A 5 14.99 -1.95 1.86
N GLY A 6 14.93 -1.88 0.54
CA GLY A 6 15.47 -2.86 -0.37
C GLY A 6 15.89 -2.22 -1.69
N VAL A 7 16.06 -3.03 -2.73
CA VAL A 7 16.48 -2.54 -4.04
C VAL A 7 15.36 -1.70 -4.65
N ASN A 8 15.63 -0.41 -4.86
CA ASN A 8 14.69 0.58 -5.38
C ASN A 8 13.40 0.76 -4.55
N TRP A 9 13.37 0.38 -3.28
CA TRP A 9 12.22 0.68 -2.43
C TRP A 9 12.64 0.96 -0.99
N ASN A 10 11.85 1.78 -0.31
CA ASN A 10 11.98 2.07 1.11
C ASN A 10 10.62 2.48 1.68
N GLY A 11 10.49 2.38 2.99
CA GLY A 11 9.37 2.95 3.71
C GLY A 11 9.28 2.44 5.12
N TYR A 12 8.14 2.69 5.73
CA TYR A 12 7.89 2.30 7.11
C TYR A 12 6.46 1.85 7.29
N ILE A 13 6.27 0.99 8.28
CA ILE A 13 4.95 0.67 8.81
C ILE A 13 4.85 1.10 10.26
N SER A 14 3.66 1.47 10.70
CA SER A 14 3.34 1.91 12.04
C SER A 14 1.95 1.45 12.44
N GLY A 15 1.68 1.51 13.74
CA GLY A 15 0.45 0.96 14.31
C GLY A 15 0.45 -0.57 14.44
N SER A 16 -0.58 -1.06 15.11
CA SER A 16 -0.83 -2.49 15.32
C SER A 16 -2.28 -2.86 14.95
N CYS A 17 -3.22 -1.92 15.13
CA CYS A 17 -4.64 -2.01 14.74
C CYS A 17 -5.20 -0.57 14.55
N PRO A 18 -5.33 -0.04 13.33
CA PRO A 18 -4.85 -0.58 12.06
C PRO A 18 -3.32 -0.53 11.95
N VAL A 19 -2.74 -1.44 11.17
CA VAL A 19 -1.39 -1.26 10.62
C VAL A 19 -1.51 -0.35 9.42
N LEU A 20 -0.65 0.66 9.36
CA LEU A 20 -0.51 1.56 8.24
C LEU A 20 0.95 1.65 7.84
N GLY A 21 1.23 1.99 6.60
CA GLY A 21 2.60 2.23 6.15
C GLY A 21 2.64 3.04 4.89
N CYS A 22 3.77 3.67 4.65
CA CYS A 22 4.01 4.39 3.41
C CYS A 22 5.51 4.42 3.09
N GLY A 23 5.81 4.77 1.85
CA GLY A 23 7.18 4.91 1.37
C GLY A 23 7.23 5.07 -0.14
N ILE A 24 8.36 4.68 -0.73
CA ILE A 24 8.63 4.77 -2.16
C ILE A 24 9.03 3.38 -2.71
N VAL A 25 8.52 3.02 -3.90
CA VAL A 25 8.91 1.84 -4.68
C VAL A 25 9.13 2.25 -6.13
N ASP A 26 10.33 2.00 -6.66
CA ASP A 26 10.74 2.35 -8.03
C ASP A 26 10.43 3.82 -8.40
N ASN A 27 10.60 4.72 -7.42
CA ASN A 27 10.27 6.17 -7.43
C ASN A 27 8.78 6.52 -7.31
N TYR A 28 7.89 5.56 -7.18
CA TYR A 28 6.46 5.78 -6.96
C TYR A 28 6.11 5.74 -5.47
N PRO A 29 5.36 6.73 -4.95
CA PRO A 29 4.90 6.70 -3.57
C PRO A 29 3.85 5.61 -3.38
N TRP A 30 3.96 4.88 -2.28
CA TRP A 30 3.02 3.82 -1.91
C TRP A 30 2.46 4.04 -0.51
N TYR A 31 1.26 3.50 -0.30
CA TYR A 31 0.56 3.50 0.98
C TYR A 31 -0.11 2.17 1.22
N PHE A 32 0.07 1.63 2.42
CA PHE A 32 -0.51 0.38 2.89
C PHE A 32 -1.40 0.64 4.10
N ARG A 33 -2.53 -0.04 4.17
CA ARG A 33 -3.41 0.00 5.34
C ARG A 33 -4.15 -1.32 5.51
N ALA A 34 -4.07 -1.89 6.70
CA ALA A 34 -4.92 -3.00 7.13
C ALA A 34 -5.99 -2.48 8.08
N ARG A 35 -7.27 -2.67 7.75
CA ARG A 35 -8.40 -2.22 8.58
C ARG A 35 -9.54 -3.22 8.54
N GLY A 36 -10.01 -3.62 9.72
CA GLY A 36 -11.19 -4.50 9.83
C GLY A 36 -10.82 -5.91 9.40
N ASP A 37 -11.44 -6.40 8.34
CA ASP A 37 -11.22 -7.71 7.72
C ASP A 37 -10.55 -7.64 6.35
N SER A 38 -9.93 -6.52 6.01
CA SER A 38 -9.23 -6.33 4.75
C SER A 38 -7.95 -5.51 4.89
N TRP A 39 -7.12 -5.58 3.86
CA TRP A 39 -6.00 -4.69 3.65
C TRP A 39 -6.06 -4.13 2.25
N SER A 40 -5.54 -2.92 2.10
CA SER A 40 -5.42 -2.23 0.83
C SER A 40 -4.03 -1.64 0.69
N MET A 41 -3.50 -1.67 -0.52
CA MET A 41 -2.27 -0.99 -0.86
C MET A 41 -2.45 -0.25 -2.17
N GLU A 42 -1.93 0.97 -2.21
CA GLU A 42 -1.91 1.77 -3.41
C GLU A 42 -0.50 2.28 -3.71
N ILE A 43 -0.26 2.49 -5.01
CA ILE A 43 0.95 3.08 -5.55
C ILE A 43 0.46 4.21 -6.47
N ALA A 44 0.79 5.45 -6.14
CA ALA A 44 0.41 6.59 -6.97
C ALA A 44 1.30 6.67 -8.21
N GLU A 45 0.70 6.97 -9.37
CA GLU A 45 1.48 7.18 -10.60
C GLU A 45 2.30 8.48 -10.54
N ASP A 46 1.76 9.52 -9.90
CA ASP A 46 2.46 10.78 -9.72
C ASP A 46 3.55 10.67 -8.65
N GLN A 47 4.79 10.62 -9.13
CA GLN A 47 6.01 10.50 -8.31
C GLN A 47 6.30 11.75 -7.46
N SER A 48 5.61 12.86 -7.72
CA SER A 48 5.77 14.10 -6.94
C SER A 48 4.91 14.13 -5.66
N ILE A 49 3.94 13.21 -5.55
CA ILE A 49 3.09 13.08 -4.37
C ILE A 49 3.92 12.56 -3.20
N ASP A 50 3.82 13.24 -2.06
CA ASP A 50 4.40 12.73 -0.82
C ASP A 50 3.63 11.48 -0.37
N CYS A 51 4.34 10.43 0.03
CA CYS A 51 3.73 9.17 0.46
C CYS A 51 2.80 9.33 1.69
N GLU A 52 2.97 10.38 2.48
CA GLU A 52 2.10 10.73 3.61
C GLU A 52 0.77 11.39 3.16
N CYS A 53 0.67 11.84 1.90
CA CYS A 53 -0.57 12.38 1.33
C CYS A 53 -1.53 11.29 0.83
N LEU A 54 -1.06 10.06 0.66
CA LEU A 54 -1.88 8.90 0.29
C LEU A 54 -2.77 8.46 1.47
N PRO A 55 -3.96 7.87 1.24
CA PRO A 55 -4.45 7.35 -0.04
C PRO A 55 -5.12 8.39 -0.96
N LEU A 56 -4.76 8.37 -2.24
CA LEU A 56 -5.27 9.24 -3.32
C LEU A 56 -5.64 8.47 -4.59
N VAL A 57 -5.27 7.19 -4.72
CA VAL A 57 -5.60 6.40 -5.92
C VAL A 57 -7.10 6.14 -6.00
N GLY A 58 -7.69 6.40 -7.17
CA GLY A 58 -9.14 6.45 -7.37
C GLY A 58 -9.55 7.76 -8.05
N PRO A 59 -9.51 8.89 -7.33
CA PRO A 59 -9.59 10.22 -7.94
C PRO A 59 -8.32 10.61 -8.72
N TYR A 60 -7.17 10.04 -8.36
CA TYR A 60 -5.91 10.17 -9.08
C TYR A 60 -5.48 8.83 -9.71
N PRO A 61 -4.72 8.87 -10.81
CA PRO A 61 -4.23 7.66 -11.46
C PRO A 61 -3.19 6.93 -10.61
N GLY A 62 -3.20 5.61 -10.70
CA GLY A 62 -2.26 4.75 -9.97
C GLY A 62 -2.70 3.29 -9.93
N TRP A 63 -2.08 2.51 -9.06
CA TRP A 63 -2.38 1.10 -8.84
C TRP A 63 -3.00 0.92 -7.46
N LEU A 64 -4.08 0.14 -7.38
CA LEU A 64 -4.79 -0.11 -6.13
C LEU A 64 -5.15 -1.59 -6.02
N ILE A 65 -4.65 -2.25 -5.00
CA ILE A 65 -5.01 -3.63 -4.67
C ILE A 65 -5.66 -3.68 -3.28
N GLU A 66 -6.73 -4.45 -3.17
CA GLU A 66 -7.41 -4.74 -1.92
C GLU A 66 -7.65 -6.24 -1.83
N ASP A 67 -7.39 -6.83 -0.66
CA ASP A 67 -7.69 -8.22 -0.40
C ASP A 67 -8.16 -8.42 1.05
N SER A 68 -8.83 -9.54 1.30
CA SER A 68 -9.33 -9.92 2.61
C SER A 68 -8.19 -10.31 3.56
N TRP A 69 -8.26 -9.84 4.80
CA TRP A 69 -7.36 -10.17 5.89
C TRP A 69 -8.14 -10.82 7.03
N GLY A 70 -7.93 -12.12 7.25
CA GLY A 70 -8.50 -12.84 8.37
C GLY A 70 -10.02 -12.98 8.34
N LYS A 71 -10.61 -13.29 9.50
CA LYS A 71 -12.06 -13.29 9.73
C LYS A 71 -12.36 -12.48 10.98
N TRP A 72 -13.39 -11.65 10.90
CA TRP A 72 -13.90 -10.97 12.10
C TRP A 72 -14.25 -12.02 13.19
N PRO A 73 -13.88 -11.81 14.47
CA PRO A 73 -13.26 -10.61 15.08
C PRO A 73 -11.72 -10.64 15.20
N GLU A 74 -11.05 -11.72 14.75
CA GLU A 74 -9.60 -11.89 14.89
C GLU A 74 -8.79 -11.08 13.87
N ALA A 75 -9.45 -10.60 12.80
CA ALA A 75 -8.85 -9.83 11.71
C ALA A 75 -8.34 -8.42 12.09
N GLY A 76 -8.72 -7.89 13.26
CA GLY A 76 -8.37 -6.53 13.65
C GLY A 76 -6.86 -6.28 13.82
N TYR A 77 -6.08 -7.35 13.99
CA TYR A 77 -4.64 -7.31 14.20
C TYR A 77 -3.89 -7.92 13.01
N MET A 78 -2.87 -7.20 12.54
CA MET A 78 -1.93 -7.69 11.55
C MET A 78 -0.52 -7.53 12.12
N GLU A 79 0.25 -8.61 12.13
CA GLU A 79 1.65 -8.50 12.56
C GLU A 79 2.46 -7.69 11.55
N ALA A 80 3.37 -6.88 12.05
CA ALA A 80 4.27 -6.07 11.25
C ALA A 80 5.05 -6.91 10.22
N ALA A 81 5.44 -8.14 10.57
CA ALA A 81 6.10 -9.06 9.67
C ALA A 81 5.21 -9.45 8.47
N VAL A 82 3.94 -9.77 8.73
CA VAL A 82 2.99 -10.15 7.67
C VAL A 82 2.62 -8.96 6.79
N ALA A 83 2.45 -7.77 7.38
CA ALA A 83 2.26 -6.55 6.62
C ALA A 83 3.40 -6.33 5.61
N TRP A 84 4.65 -6.51 6.06
CA TRP A 84 5.81 -6.42 5.17
C TRP A 84 5.82 -7.50 4.08
N GLU A 85 5.48 -8.75 4.40
CA GLU A 85 5.37 -9.82 3.38
C GLU A 85 4.35 -9.48 2.29
N LEU A 86 3.20 -8.90 2.66
CA LEU A 86 2.19 -8.43 1.71
C LEU A 86 2.71 -7.26 0.86
N ILE A 87 3.32 -6.26 1.49
CA ILE A 87 3.90 -5.09 0.81
C ILE A 87 4.96 -5.51 -0.20
N GLU A 88 5.89 -6.38 0.19
CA GLU A 88 6.95 -6.89 -0.68
C GLU A 88 6.37 -7.66 -1.87
N ARG A 89 5.33 -8.48 -1.66
CA ARG A 89 4.61 -9.17 -2.73
C ARG A 89 3.89 -8.21 -3.69
N VAL A 90 3.37 -7.08 -3.19
CA VAL A 90 2.76 -6.04 -4.04
C VAL A 90 3.84 -5.35 -4.88
N PHE A 91 5.05 -5.12 -4.36
CA PHE A 91 6.15 -4.58 -5.16
C PHE A 91 6.54 -5.52 -6.31
N GLU A 92 6.55 -6.82 -6.08
CA GLU A 92 6.80 -7.80 -7.15
C GLU A 92 5.71 -7.74 -8.22
N GLN A 93 4.44 -7.73 -7.83
CA GLN A 93 3.31 -7.59 -8.76
C GLN A 93 3.35 -6.26 -9.52
N PHE A 94 3.74 -5.17 -8.85
CA PHE A 94 3.91 -3.86 -9.48
C PHE A 94 4.95 -3.91 -10.60
N ARG A 95 6.12 -4.49 -10.31
CA ARG A 95 7.23 -4.63 -11.27
C ARG A 95 6.88 -5.54 -12.45
N ASN A 96 6.03 -6.55 -12.22
CA ASN A 96 5.54 -7.45 -13.25
C ASN A 96 4.35 -6.88 -14.06
N ASN A 97 3.85 -5.68 -13.71
CA ASN A 97 2.63 -5.09 -14.27
C ASN A 97 1.37 -5.95 -14.04
N GLU A 98 1.30 -6.64 -12.90
CA GLU A 98 0.17 -7.49 -12.51
C GLU A 98 -0.87 -6.74 -11.65
N LEU A 99 -0.54 -5.53 -11.18
CA LEU A 99 -1.46 -4.72 -10.39
C LEU A 99 -2.52 -4.05 -11.27
N PRO A 100 -3.79 -4.01 -10.81
CA PRO A 100 -4.84 -3.29 -11.51
C PRO A 100 -4.56 -1.79 -11.47
N TYR A 101 -4.55 -1.18 -12.66
CA TYR A 101 -4.37 0.25 -12.84
C TYR A 101 -5.72 0.97 -12.85
N ILE A 102 -5.81 2.07 -12.12
CA ILE A 102 -6.97 2.95 -12.02
C ILE A 102 -6.63 4.26 -12.73
N VAL A 103 -7.46 4.67 -13.70
CA VAL A 103 -7.16 5.78 -14.62
C VAL A 103 -7.36 7.17 -13.98
N GLY A 104 -7.88 7.25 -12.75
CA GLY A 104 -8.18 8.53 -12.08
C GLY A 104 -9.41 9.21 -12.68
N ASP A 105 -10.51 9.27 -11.93
CA ASP A 105 -11.71 9.99 -12.38
C ASP A 105 -11.59 11.48 -12.01
N GLN A 106 -10.75 12.20 -12.76
CA GLN A 106 -10.75 13.66 -12.71
C GLN A 106 -12.04 14.14 -13.39
N THR A 107 -13.15 14.23 -12.67
CA THR A 107 -14.32 14.97 -13.15
C THR A 107 -13.93 16.44 -13.27
N ASP A 108 -13.74 16.89 -14.51
CA ASP A 108 -13.64 18.30 -14.92
C ASP A 108 -14.82 19.15 -14.40
#